data_AF-A0A0F2PSB7-F1
#
_entry.id   AF-A0A0F2PSB7-F1
#
_cell.length_a   1.000
_cell.length_b   1.000
_cell.length_c   1.000
_cell.angle_alpha   90.00
_cell.angle_beta   90.00
_cell.angle_gamma   90.00
#
_symmetry.space_group_name_H-M   'P 1'
#
loop_
_entity.id
_entity.type
_entity.pdbx_description
1 polymer ?
#
loop_
_entity_poly.entity_id
_entity_poly.type
_entity_poly.pdbx_seq_one_letter_code
_entity_poly.pdbx_strand_id
1 'polypeptide(L)'
;MKVNFTSNLAMQNSMRLTISRAQTEVQTLQQEIVSGRFSDIGLALGGRTSNSVSLNHDVSRLKTIQDSNALVTQRLSSSQSALDLMADSAQQMLEAFISVNGSDDSNNLEVARRDIESSLASFTVAVNTSSNGEYLFSGINSNAKPVEDYLEAGSTPKAAFDATFLGHFGFSQNDAQAANITVAQMDDFITNVLEPSFSGADWTTNWSSASDTNISSRILSNEVVESSTNANAAGMRDFALAAVIGIELLNSPISSEVRTAVNAKAIEYAGQAVTGIDNQRSNLGVAENRVTKANTALESQIDIITLHLGEIEGVDAYEASTRMQTLLDQVEISYTLTSRIQQLSLMNYL
;
A
#
# COMPACT_ATOMS: atom_id res chain seq x y z
N MET A 1 39.73 -48.84 -65.23
CA MET A 1 39.39 -48.01 -64.06
C MET A 1 37.89 -48.00 -63.89
N LYS A 2 37.36 -48.65 -62.84
CA LYS A 2 35.96 -48.45 -62.44
C LYS A 2 35.89 -47.08 -61.76
N VAL A 3 35.35 -46.09 -62.46
CA VAL A 3 35.01 -44.79 -61.88
C VAL A 3 33.74 -44.99 -61.05
N ASN A 4 33.88 -44.91 -59.73
CA ASN A 4 32.76 -44.90 -58.80
C ASN A 4 31.91 -43.64 -59.08
N PHE A 5 30.69 -43.82 -59.57
CA PHE A 5 29.68 -42.75 -59.66
C PHE A 5 29.17 -42.42 -58.26
N THR A 6 29.93 -41.68 -57.47
CA THR A 6 29.33 -40.84 -56.43
C THR A 6 28.56 -39.74 -57.16
N SER A 7 27.24 -39.91 -57.29
CA SER A 7 26.37 -39.03 -58.07
C SER A 7 26.55 -37.57 -57.63
N ASN A 8 26.94 -36.69 -58.55
CA ASN A 8 27.16 -35.25 -58.31
C ASN A 8 25.95 -34.60 -57.61
N LEU A 9 24.74 -35.06 -57.94
CA LEU A 9 23.49 -34.63 -57.31
C LEU A 9 23.41 -34.99 -55.82
N ALA A 10 23.90 -36.16 -55.42
CA ALA A 10 23.94 -36.58 -54.02
C ALA A 10 24.92 -35.71 -53.21
N MET A 11 26.09 -35.40 -53.78
CA MET A 11 27.10 -34.50 -53.19
C MET A 11 26.58 -33.06 -53.06
N GLN A 12 25.92 -32.53 -54.09
CA GLN A 12 25.29 -31.20 -54.03
C GLN A 12 24.17 -31.12 -53.00
N ASN A 13 23.29 -32.13 -52.94
CA ASN A 13 22.20 -32.16 -51.95
C ASN A 13 22.74 -32.30 -50.53
N SER A 14 23.79 -33.09 -50.29
CA SER A 14 24.42 -33.18 -48.97
C SER A 14 25.06 -31.86 -48.56
N MET A 15 25.77 -31.18 -49.47
CA MET A 15 26.35 -29.86 -49.17
C MET A 15 25.28 -28.81 -48.86
N ARG A 16 24.17 -28.79 -49.62
CA ARG A 16 23.05 -27.88 -49.36
C ARG A 16 22.41 -28.13 -47.99
N LEU A 17 22.24 -29.39 -47.60
CA LEU A 17 21.74 -29.78 -46.27
C LEU A 17 22.70 -29.33 -45.16
N THR A 18 24.02 -29.51 -45.34
CA THR A 18 25.03 -29.07 -44.38
C THR A 18 25.03 -27.55 -44.22
N ILE A 19 24.99 -26.79 -45.33
CA ILE A 19 24.91 -25.32 -45.29
C ILE A 19 23.65 -24.86 -44.56
N SER A 20 22.49 -25.44 -44.89
CA SER A 20 21.22 -25.07 -44.24
C SER A 20 21.24 -25.34 -42.73
N ARG A 21 21.84 -26.46 -42.29
CA ARG A 21 22.00 -26.76 -40.86
C ARG A 21 22.96 -25.78 -40.18
N ALA A 22 24.12 -25.52 -40.79
CA ALA A 22 25.11 -24.59 -40.23
C ALA A 22 24.55 -23.17 -40.11
N GLN A 23 23.76 -22.70 -41.09
CA GLN A 23 23.07 -21.41 -41.02
C GLN A 23 22.06 -21.33 -39.87
N THR A 24 21.29 -22.40 -39.64
CA THR A 24 20.32 -22.47 -38.53
C THR A 24 21.04 -22.45 -37.18
N GLU A 25 22.14 -23.20 -37.06
CA GLU A 25 22.98 -23.23 -35.87
C GLU A 25 23.65 -21.86 -35.60
N VAL A 26 24.11 -21.16 -36.64
CA VAL A 26 24.65 -19.80 -36.51
C VAL A 26 23.59 -18.82 -35.98
N GLN A 27 22.35 -18.89 -36.46
CA GLN A 27 21.26 -18.05 -35.93
C GLN A 27 20.97 -18.36 -34.46
N THR A 28 21.00 -19.64 -34.09
CA THR A 28 20.79 -20.09 -32.71
C THR A 28 21.91 -19.55 -31.81
N LEU A 29 23.17 -19.77 -32.18
CA LEU A 29 24.33 -19.26 -31.43
C LEU A 29 24.34 -17.74 -31.36
N GLN A 30 23.94 -17.04 -32.42
CA GLN A 30 23.79 -15.58 -32.39
C GLN A 30 22.77 -15.16 -31.32
N GLN A 31 21.61 -15.82 -31.24
CA GLN A 31 20.61 -15.57 -30.20
C GLN A 31 21.16 -15.87 -28.80
N GLU A 32 21.89 -16.97 -28.64
CA GLU A 32 22.48 -17.39 -27.36
C GLU A 32 23.57 -16.42 -26.88
N ILE A 33 24.44 -15.95 -27.78
CA ILE A 33 25.48 -14.96 -27.48
C ILE A 33 24.85 -13.63 -27.04
N VAL A 34 23.77 -13.19 -27.71
CA VAL A 34 23.11 -11.92 -27.40
C VAL A 34 22.30 -12.00 -26.10
N SER A 35 21.57 -13.10 -25.89
CA SER A 35 20.72 -13.27 -24.71
C SER A 35 21.47 -13.78 -23.47
N GLY A 36 22.66 -14.37 -23.66
CA GLY A 36 23.43 -15.03 -22.62
C GLY A 36 22.81 -16.32 -22.10
N ARG A 37 21.76 -16.83 -22.75
CA ARG A 37 21.02 -18.05 -22.35
C ARG A 37 20.84 -18.98 -23.53
N PHE A 38 20.64 -20.27 -23.27
CA PHE A 38 20.32 -21.25 -24.31
C PHE A 38 19.05 -20.82 -25.08
N SER A 39 19.08 -20.94 -26.40
CA SER A 39 17.95 -20.60 -27.27
C SER A 39 16.80 -21.58 -27.05
N ASP A 40 17.14 -22.86 -26.86
CA ASP A 40 16.21 -23.90 -26.43
C ASP A 40 16.67 -24.50 -25.08
N ILE A 41 16.19 -23.90 -23.99
CA ILE A 41 16.43 -24.34 -22.62
C ILE A 41 15.89 -25.77 -22.40
N GLY A 42 14.81 -26.15 -23.09
CA GLY A 42 14.22 -27.49 -23.02
C GLY A 42 15.14 -28.56 -23.57
N LEU A 43 15.68 -28.31 -24.76
CA LEU A 43 16.64 -29.19 -25.41
C LEU A 43 17.97 -29.24 -24.66
N ALA A 44 18.47 -28.09 -24.20
CA ALA A 44 19.76 -27.99 -23.50
C ALA A 44 19.76 -28.67 -22.13
N LEU A 45 18.68 -28.51 -21.34
CA LEU A 45 18.58 -29.05 -19.99
C LEU A 45 17.98 -30.46 -19.92
N GLY A 46 17.20 -30.89 -20.93
CA GLY A 46 16.53 -32.18 -20.97
C GLY A 46 15.66 -32.43 -19.73
N GLY A 47 15.97 -33.45 -18.93
CA GLY A 47 15.21 -33.76 -17.71
C GLY A 47 15.22 -32.66 -16.64
N ARG A 48 16.22 -31.76 -16.68
CA ARG A 48 16.38 -30.65 -15.71
C ARG A 48 15.50 -29.42 -16.03
N THR A 49 14.86 -29.39 -17.19
CA THR A 49 13.95 -28.28 -17.58
C THR A 49 12.82 -28.10 -16.58
N SER A 50 12.31 -29.18 -15.98
CA SER A 50 11.29 -29.13 -14.93
C SER A 50 11.70 -28.24 -13.74
N ASN A 51 12.96 -28.33 -13.30
CA ASN A 51 13.50 -27.52 -12.22
C ASN A 51 13.63 -26.04 -12.64
N SER A 52 14.13 -25.75 -13.84
CA SER A 52 14.21 -24.37 -14.36
C SER A 52 12.82 -23.72 -14.43
N VAL A 53 11.81 -24.45 -14.93
CA VAL A 53 10.43 -23.95 -14.97
C VAL A 53 9.89 -23.68 -13.56
N SER A 54 10.14 -24.57 -12.61
CA SER A 54 9.74 -24.38 -11.21
C SER A 54 10.38 -23.14 -10.60
N LEU A 55 11.68 -22.93 -10.81
CA LEU A 55 12.41 -21.77 -10.30
C LEU A 55 11.92 -20.45 -10.93
N ASN A 56 11.65 -20.43 -12.24
CA ASN A 56 11.04 -19.27 -12.90
C ASN A 56 9.65 -18.96 -12.33
N HIS A 57 8.85 -20.00 -12.04
CA HIS A 57 7.54 -19.83 -11.39
C HIS A 57 7.68 -19.25 -9.98
N ASP A 58 8.64 -19.72 -9.19
CA ASP A 58 8.93 -19.17 -7.85
C ASP A 58 9.35 -17.71 -7.92
N VAL A 59 10.24 -17.33 -8.86
CA VAL A 59 10.60 -15.92 -9.08
C VAL A 59 9.37 -15.08 -9.42
N SER A 60 8.52 -15.56 -10.33
CA SER A 60 7.28 -14.85 -10.69
C SER A 60 6.37 -14.65 -9.48
N ARG A 61 6.22 -15.68 -8.64
CA ARG A 61 5.40 -15.63 -7.42
C ARG A 61 5.96 -14.63 -6.41
N LEU A 62 7.28 -14.62 -6.19
CA LEU A 62 7.93 -13.68 -5.28
C LEU A 62 7.80 -12.23 -5.77
N LYS A 63 7.96 -12.00 -7.09
CA LYS A 63 7.74 -10.67 -7.70
C LYS A 63 6.30 -10.18 -7.53
N THR A 64 5.29 -11.05 -7.69
CA THR A 64 3.91 -10.66 -7.42
C THR A 64 3.68 -10.23 -5.97
N ILE A 65 4.33 -10.89 -5.00
CA ILE A 65 4.26 -10.45 -3.59
C ILE A 65 4.98 -9.09 -3.43
N GLN A 66 6.13 -8.88 -4.07
CA GLN A 66 6.85 -7.60 -4.05
C GLN A 66 6.01 -6.45 -4.64
N ASP A 67 5.33 -6.69 -5.76
CA ASP A 67 4.42 -5.71 -6.38
C ASP A 67 3.22 -5.40 -5.46
N SER A 68 2.66 -6.42 -4.81
CA SER A 68 1.61 -6.23 -3.80
C SER A 68 2.12 -5.41 -2.62
N ASN A 69 3.35 -5.64 -2.15
CA ASN A 69 3.96 -4.87 -1.08
C ASN A 69 4.15 -3.40 -1.46
N ALA A 70 4.39 -3.07 -2.74
CA ALA A 70 4.48 -1.69 -3.18
C ALA A 70 3.15 -0.93 -2.96
N LEU A 71 2.01 -1.59 -3.25
CA LEU A 71 0.69 -1.02 -2.98
C LEU A 71 0.45 -0.85 -1.47
N VAL A 72 0.85 -1.84 -0.68
CA VAL A 72 0.76 -1.78 0.79
C VAL A 72 1.58 -0.61 1.34
N THR A 73 2.83 -0.45 0.88
CA THR A 73 3.70 0.68 1.26
C THR A 73 3.07 2.02 0.93
N GLN A 74 2.51 2.18 -0.28
CA GLN A 74 1.84 3.42 -0.67
C GLN A 74 0.65 3.73 0.24
N ARG A 75 -0.16 2.72 0.57
CA ARG A 75 -1.32 2.85 1.46
C ARG A 75 -0.90 3.21 2.88
N LEU A 76 0.12 2.53 3.42
CA LEU A 76 0.67 2.81 4.75
C LEU A 76 1.23 4.22 4.84
N SER A 77 2.06 4.64 3.87
CA SER A 77 2.63 5.99 3.84
C SER A 77 1.54 7.07 3.77
N SER A 78 0.51 6.87 2.95
CA SER A 78 -0.62 7.81 2.85
C SER A 78 -1.42 7.87 4.17
N SER A 79 -1.58 6.73 4.84
CA SER A 79 -2.25 6.66 6.15
C SER A 79 -1.42 7.35 7.23
N GLN A 80 -0.08 7.16 7.23
CA GLN A 80 0.82 7.84 8.15
C GLN A 80 0.76 9.37 8.00
N SER A 81 0.77 9.88 6.76
CA SER A 81 0.63 11.33 6.52
C SER A 81 -0.71 11.89 7.00
N ALA A 82 -1.80 11.15 6.80
CA ALA A 82 -3.10 11.57 7.31
C ALA A 82 -3.17 11.51 8.84
N LEU A 83 -2.60 10.49 9.48
CA LEU A 83 -2.52 10.42 10.95
C LEU A 83 -1.61 11.51 11.53
N ASP A 84 -0.56 11.92 10.84
CA ASP A 84 0.29 13.05 11.22
C ASP A 84 -0.54 14.34 11.32
N LEU A 85 -1.35 14.61 10.28
CA LEU A 85 -2.27 15.74 10.27
C LEU A 85 -3.33 15.65 11.39
N MET A 86 -3.83 14.44 11.70
CA MET A 86 -4.75 14.24 12.82
C MET A 86 -4.08 14.49 14.17
N ALA A 87 -2.83 14.05 14.35
CA ALA A 87 -2.07 14.26 15.57
C ALA A 87 -1.81 15.76 15.79
N ASP A 88 -1.42 16.48 14.73
CA ASP A 88 -1.28 17.95 14.77
C ASP A 88 -2.60 18.64 15.11
N SER A 89 -3.72 18.18 14.52
CA SER A 89 -5.06 18.70 14.84
C SER A 89 -5.45 18.45 16.30
N ALA A 90 -5.09 17.27 16.85
CA ALA A 90 -5.35 16.93 18.25
C ALA A 90 -4.53 17.80 19.20
N GLN A 91 -3.26 18.06 18.84
CA GLN A 91 -2.38 18.94 19.59
C GLN A 91 -2.88 20.40 19.57
N GLN A 92 -3.31 20.92 18.42
CA GLN A 92 -3.90 22.26 18.31
C GLN A 92 -5.18 22.40 19.14
N MET A 93 -6.06 21.39 19.09
CA MET A 93 -7.27 21.37 19.90
C MET A 93 -6.95 21.37 21.40
N LEU A 94 -5.97 20.57 21.84
CA LEU A 94 -5.50 20.56 23.22
C LEU A 94 -4.96 21.93 23.65
N GLU A 95 -4.16 22.59 22.80
CA GLU A 95 -3.63 23.93 23.04
C GLU A 95 -4.74 24.98 23.14
N ALA A 96 -5.78 24.89 22.30
CA ALA A 96 -6.95 25.75 22.37
C ALA A 96 -7.63 25.63 23.75
N PHE A 97 -7.85 24.41 24.25
CA PHE A 97 -8.43 24.20 25.59
C PHE A 97 -7.54 24.72 26.73
N ILE A 98 -6.23 24.55 26.62
CA ILE A 98 -5.28 25.07 27.62
C ILE A 98 -5.31 26.60 27.65
N SER A 99 -5.42 27.25 26.48
CA SER A 99 -5.38 28.71 26.36
C SER A 99 -6.51 29.43 27.10
N VAL A 100 -7.67 28.77 27.21
CA VAL A 100 -8.88 29.29 27.88
C VAL A 100 -9.13 28.67 29.25
N ASN A 101 -8.15 27.94 29.80
CA ASN A 101 -8.29 27.34 31.12
C ASN A 101 -8.47 28.42 32.19
N GLY A 102 -9.63 28.40 32.86
CA GLY A 102 -10.03 29.41 33.85
C GLY A 102 -10.42 30.77 33.25
N SER A 103 -10.68 30.84 31.93
CA SER A 103 -11.19 32.05 31.27
C SER A 103 -12.70 32.04 31.17
N ASP A 104 -13.33 33.16 31.51
CA ASP A 104 -14.76 33.44 31.25
C ASP A 104 -14.96 34.58 30.24
N ASP A 105 -13.88 35.07 29.63
CA ASP A 105 -13.97 36.11 28.63
C ASP A 105 -14.60 35.55 27.34
N SER A 106 -15.79 36.05 27.00
CA SER A 106 -16.58 35.54 25.88
C SER A 106 -15.84 35.65 24.54
N ASN A 107 -14.97 36.64 24.35
CA ASN A 107 -14.21 36.79 23.12
C ASN A 107 -13.09 35.72 23.04
N ASN A 108 -12.37 35.47 24.13
CA ASN A 108 -11.35 34.41 24.18
C ASN A 108 -11.97 33.02 23.99
N LEU A 109 -13.12 32.76 24.60
CA LEU A 109 -13.85 31.50 24.46
C LEU A 109 -14.35 31.28 23.04
N GLU A 110 -14.84 32.33 22.38
CA GLU A 110 -15.25 32.25 20.97
C GLU A 110 -14.06 32.02 20.03
N VAL A 111 -12.89 32.60 20.31
CA VAL A 111 -11.66 32.31 19.55
C VAL A 111 -11.26 30.85 19.71
N ALA A 112 -11.19 30.33 20.94
CA ALA A 112 -10.86 28.93 21.17
C ALA A 112 -11.88 27.97 20.52
N ARG A 113 -13.17 28.30 20.57
CA ARG A 113 -14.23 27.54 19.87
C ARG A 113 -13.95 27.43 18.37
N ARG A 114 -13.56 28.54 17.72
CA ARG A 114 -13.22 28.55 16.28
C ARG A 114 -11.95 27.75 15.98
N ASP A 115 -10.96 27.80 16.85
CA ASP A 115 -9.74 26.99 16.70
C ASP A 115 -10.09 25.50 16.76
N ILE A 116 -10.96 25.09 17.70
CA ILE A 116 -11.45 23.71 17.81
C ILE A 116 -12.27 23.30 16.58
N GLU A 117 -13.15 24.17 16.06
CA GLU A 117 -13.87 23.92 14.80
C GLU A 117 -12.89 23.69 13.64
N SER A 118 -11.84 24.50 13.54
CA SER A 118 -10.80 24.36 12.51
C SER A 118 -10.02 23.05 12.66
N SER A 119 -9.68 22.65 13.89
CA SER A 119 -9.02 21.37 14.17
C SER A 119 -9.93 20.19 13.83
N LEU A 120 -11.23 20.26 14.16
CA LEU A 120 -12.20 19.21 13.82
C LEU A 120 -12.41 19.10 12.31
N ALA A 121 -12.47 20.22 11.58
CA ALA A 121 -12.56 20.23 10.13
C ALA A 121 -11.32 19.58 9.49
N SER A 122 -10.12 19.93 9.96
CA SER A 122 -8.85 19.36 9.48
C SER A 122 -8.76 17.86 9.75
N PHE A 123 -9.13 17.43 10.96
CA PHE A 123 -9.23 16.02 11.33
C PHE A 123 -10.24 15.28 10.45
N THR A 124 -11.43 15.85 10.21
CA THR A 124 -12.48 15.25 9.38
C THR A 124 -12.02 15.05 7.93
N VAL A 125 -11.25 16.00 7.39
CA VAL A 125 -10.62 15.85 6.06
C VAL A 125 -9.59 14.73 6.09
N ALA A 126 -8.71 14.71 7.10
CA ALA A 126 -7.66 13.71 7.23
C ALA A 126 -8.22 12.28 7.35
N VAL A 127 -9.22 12.07 8.23
CA VAL A 127 -9.80 10.73 8.49
C VAL A 127 -10.59 10.21 7.29
N ASN A 128 -11.10 11.12 6.45
CA ASN A 128 -11.78 10.78 5.21
C ASN A 128 -10.83 10.76 4.00
N THR A 129 -9.51 10.66 4.21
CA THR A 129 -8.55 10.51 3.10
C THR A 129 -8.79 9.20 2.35
N SER A 130 -8.82 9.29 1.02
CA SER A 130 -8.91 8.15 0.11
C SER A 130 -7.64 7.97 -0.73
N SER A 131 -7.28 6.73 -1.04
CA SER A 131 -6.23 6.37 -1.98
C SER A 131 -6.77 5.35 -2.98
N ASN A 132 -6.57 5.60 -4.27
CA ASN A 132 -7.09 4.76 -5.36
C ASN A 132 -8.61 4.50 -5.31
N GLY A 133 -9.40 5.48 -4.82
CA GLY A 133 -10.85 5.36 -4.70
C GLY A 133 -11.34 4.60 -3.46
N GLU A 134 -10.42 4.16 -2.59
CA GLU A 134 -10.74 3.51 -1.32
C GLU A 134 -10.37 4.41 -0.13
N TYR A 135 -11.24 4.50 0.86
CA TYR A 135 -10.94 5.21 2.09
C TYR A 135 -9.92 4.45 2.96
N LEU A 136 -8.98 5.19 3.53
CA LEU A 136 -7.86 4.63 4.28
C LEU A 136 -8.25 4.15 5.68
N PHE A 137 -9.20 4.85 6.31
CA PHE A 137 -9.59 4.67 7.71
C PHE A 137 -10.97 4.03 7.90
N SER A 138 -11.57 3.43 6.87
CA SER A 138 -12.85 2.73 7.00
C SER A 138 -12.74 1.24 7.35
N GLY A 139 -11.52 0.75 7.66
CA GLY A 139 -11.27 -0.67 7.86
C GLY A 139 -11.61 -1.47 6.60
N ILE A 140 -12.25 -2.62 6.75
CA ILE A 140 -12.73 -3.42 5.60
C ILE A 140 -13.91 -2.79 4.84
N ASN A 141 -14.51 -1.70 5.32
CA ASN A 141 -15.59 -0.97 4.61
C ASN A 141 -15.02 0.14 3.70
N SER A 142 -14.04 -0.20 2.86
CA SER A 142 -13.23 0.75 2.06
C SER A 142 -14.03 1.65 1.10
N ASN A 143 -15.27 1.29 0.79
CA ASN A 143 -16.13 1.98 -0.19
C ASN A 143 -17.03 3.06 0.42
N ALA A 144 -17.02 3.24 1.75
CA ALA A 144 -17.83 4.24 2.44
C ALA A 144 -16.93 5.27 3.13
N LYS A 145 -17.39 6.53 3.13
CA LYS A 145 -16.74 7.63 3.87
C LYS A 145 -16.64 7.23 5.35
N PRO A 146 -15.44 7.19 5.95
CA PRO A 146 -15.24 6.69 7.31
C PRO A 146 -16.05 7.45 8.36
N VAL A 147 -16.01 8.79 8.34
CA VAL A 147 -16.59 9.64 9.39
C VAL A 147 -17.45 10.75 8.78
N GLU A 148 -18.63 10.97 9.35
CA GLU A 148 -19.50 12.09 8.98
C GLU A 148 -18.97 13.44 9.46
N ASP A 149 -19.26 14.51 8.72
CA ASP A 149 -18.81 15.85 9.09
C ASP A 149 -19.74 16.45 10.16
N TYR A 150 -19.21 16.69 11.35
CA TYR A 150 -19.98 17.27 12.45
C TYR A 150 -20.47 18.70 12.15
N LEU A 151 -19.66 19.48 11.43
CA LEU A 151 -19.91 20.90 11.15
C LEU A 151 -20.83 21.11 9.94
N GLU A 152 -21.13 20.04 9.20
CA GLU A 152 -22.05 20.10 8.06
C GLU A 152 -23.49 20.39 8.51
N ALA A 153 -24.21 21.20 7.73
CA ALA A 153 -25.58 21.54 8.02
C ALA A 153 -26.48 20.28 7.96
N GLY A 154 -27.15 19.97 9.07
CA GLY A 154 -27.98 18.77 9.18
C GLY A 154 -27.20 17.49 9.49
N SER A 155 -25.97 17.60 10.01
CA SER A 155 -25.15 16.45 10.39
C SER A 155 -25.86 15.58 11.42
N THR A 156 -25.89 14.27 11.15
CA THR A 156 -26.38 13.24 12.08
C THR A 156 -25.68 13.32 13.46
N PRO A 157 -24.34 13.44 13.57
CA PRO A 157 -23.70 13.46 14.87
C PRO A 157 -24.05 14.72 15.68
N LYS A 158 -24.26 15.88 15.05
CA LYS A 158 -24.74 17.07 15.76
C LYS A 158 -26.18 16.90 16.24
N ALA A 159 -27.06 16.36 15.38
CA ALA A 159 -28.45 16.09 15.77
C ALA A 159 -28.52 15.11 16.95
N ALA A 160 -27.64 14.11 16.97
CA ALA A 160 -27.52 13.16 18.08
C ALA A 160 -27.05 13.84 19.38
N PHE A 161 -26.06 14.74 19.32
CA PHE A 161 -25.65 15.53 20.46
C PHE A 161 -26.80 16.41 20.99
N ASP A 162 -27.44 17.19 20.11
CA ASP A 162 -28.53 18.10 20.48
C ASP A 162 -29.69 17.31 21.14
N ALA A 163 -30.03 16.14 20.61
CA ALA A 163 -31.04 15.25 21.18
C ALA A 163 -30.63 14.66 22.54
N THR A 164 -29.36 14.29 22.69
CA THR A 164 -28.80 13.73 23.93
C THR A 164 -28.80 14.77 25.05
N PHE A 165 -28.36 16.00 24.75
CA PHE A 165 -28.37 17.11 25.69
C PHE A 165 -29.81 17.47 26.10
N LEU A 166 -30.70 17.65 25.11
CA LEU A 166 -32.11 17.96 25.36
C LEU A 166 -32.81 16.87 26.16
N GLY A 167 -32.53 15.60 25.88
CA GLY A 167 -33.09 14.47 26.61
C GLY A 167 -32.66 14.40 28.07
N HIS A 168 -31.43 14.81 28.37
CA HIS A 168 -30.91 14.81 29.74
C HIS A 168 -31.35 16.03 30.56
N PHE A 169 -31.26 17.23 29.99
CA PHE A 169 -31.53 18.49 30.72
C PHE A 169 -32.93 19.05 30.52
N GLY A 170 -33.64 18.67 29.46
CA GLY A 170 -34.99 19.16 29.14
C GLY A 170 -35.04 20.52 28.41
N PHE A 171 -33.88 21.09 28.09
CA PHE A 171 -33.73 22.33 27.31
C PHE A 171 -32.46 22.25 26.44
N SER A 172 -32.28 23.19 25.50
CA SER A 172 -31.09 23.21 24.63
C SER A 172 -29.87 23.82 25.33
N GLN A 173 -28.67 23.46 24.89
CA GLN A 173 -27.39 23.94 25.42
C GLN A 173 -27.24 25.47 25.39
N ASN A 174 -27.98 26.16 24.52
CA ASN A 174 -27.97 27.62 24.39
C ASN A 174 -29.10 28.32 25.19
N ASP A 175 -29.96 27.56 25.88
CA ASP A 175 -31.02 28.11 26.71
C ASP A 175 -30.45 28.79 27.97
N ALA A 176 -31.05 29.89 28.42
CA ALA A 176 -30.66 30.57 29.65
C ALA A 176 -30.77 29.68 30.90
N GLN A 177 -31.57 28.61 30.86
CA GLN A 177 -31.66 27.61 31.91
C GLN A 177 -30.34 26.86 32.16
N ALA A 178 -29.44 26.80 31.17
CA ALA A 178 -28.13 26.14 31.31
C ALA A 178 -27.27 26.79 32.41
N ALA A 179 -27.51 28.06 32.75
CA ALA A 179 -26.84 28.75 33.86
C ALA A 179 -27.10 28.09 35.23
N ASN A 180 -28.15 27.28 35.35
CA ASN A 180 -28.50 26.58 36.60
C ASN A 180 -27.91 25.16 36.69
N ILE A 181 -27.22 24.68 35.65
CA ILE A 181 -26.56 23.37 35.68
C ILE A 181 -25.44 23.44 36.72
N THR A 182 -25.35 22.44 37.58
CA THR A 182 -24.27 22.31 38.57
C THR A 182 -23.10 21.51 38.00
N VAL A 183 -21.91 21.65 38.60
CA VAL A 183 -20.72 20.87 38.22
C VAL A 183 -21.00 19.37 38.25
N ALA A 184 -21.70 18.87 39.28
CA ALA A 184 -22.02 17.45 39.41
C ALA A 184 -22.97 16.95 38.31
N GLN A 185 -23.95 17.76 37.90
CA GLN A 185 -24.86 17.41 36.79
C GLN A 185 -24.13 17.40 35.44
N MET A 186 -23.23 18.36 35.22
CA MET A 186 -22.45 18.40 33.99
C MET A 186 -21.44 17.26 33.91
N ASP A 187 -20.79 16.91 35.01
CA ASP A 187 -19.89 15.75 35.09
C ASP A 187 -20.64 14.44 34.84
N ASP A 188 -21.83 14.26 35.45
CA ASP A 188 -22.70 13.11 35.18
C ASP A 188 -23.10 13.03 33.71
N PHE A 189 -23.50 14.16 33.11
CA PHE A 189 -23.81 14.22 31.69
C PHE A 189 -22.61 13.82 30.82
N ILE A 190 -21.43 14.41 31.05
CA ILE A 190 -20.24 14.13 30.22
C ILE A 190 -19.82 12.66 30.36
N THR A 191 -19.68 12.16 31.58
CA THR A 191 -19.09 10.83 31.82
C THR A 191 -20.09 9.68 31.65
N ASN A 192 -21.35 9.85 32.07
CA ASN A 192 -22.33 8.74 32.06
C ASN A 192 -23.30 8.77 30.87
N VAL A 193 -23.35 9.87 30.10
CA VAL A 193 -24.29 10.01 28.97
C VAL A 193 -23.55 10.31 27.67
N LEU A 194 -22.74 11.36 27.65
CA LEU A 194 -22.07 11.83 26.43
C LEU A 194 -20.95 10.87 26.02
N GLU A 195 -19.97 10.60 26.88
CA GLU A 195 -18.85 9.70 26.57
C GLU A 195 -19.30 8.33 26.03
N PRO A 196 -20.27 7.62 26.66
CA PRO A 196 -20.79 6.36 26.10
C PRO A 196 -21.35 6.47 24.68
N SER A 197 -21.94 7.61 24.29
CA SER A 197 -22.49 7.85 22.95
C SER A 197 -21.42 7.91 21.85
N PHE A 198 -20.17 8.17 22.23
CA PHE A 198 -19.02 8.09 21.33
C PHE A 198 -18.51 6.68 21.17
N SER A 199 -19.12 5.67 21.80
CA SER A 199 -18.72 4.27 21.71
C SER A 199 -19.83 3.36 21.15
N GLY A 200 -19.47 2.13 20.78
CA GLY A 200 -20.44 1.09 20.44
C GLY A 200 -21.39 1.44 19.29
N ALA A 201 -22.69 1.18 19.51
CA ALA A 201 -23.73 1.33 18.48
C ALA A 201 -24.00 2.79 18.11
N ASP A 202 -23.91 3.72 19.07
CA ASP A 202 -24.21 5.13 18.83
C ASP A 202 -23.12 5.78 17.95
N TRP A 203 -21.85 5.42 18.17
CA TRP A 203 -20.75 5.83 17.31
C TRP A 203 -20.94 5.35 15.86
N THR A 204 -21.25 4.06 15.68
CA THR A 204 -21.42 3.47 14.34
C THR A 204 -22.71 3.90 13.64
N THR A 205 -23.70 4.41 14.39
CA THR A 205 -24.95 4.95 13.83
C THR A 205 -24.82 6.41 13.43
N ASN A 206 -24.14 7.22 14.25
CA ASN A 206 -24.16 8.68 14.11
C ASN A 206 -22.87 9.26 13.52
N TRP A 207 -21.71 8.65 13.79
CA TRP A 207 -20.41 9.21 13.45
C TRP A 207 -19.69 8.45 12.35
N SER A 208 -19.64 7.12 12.45
CA SER A 208 -18.71 6.32 11.66
C SER A 208 -19.39 5.22 10.87
N SER A 209 -19.06 5.16 9.58
CA SER A 209 -19.37 4.01 8.71
C SER A 209 -18.17 3.05 8.60
N ALA A 210 -17.09 3.27 9.34
CA ALA A 210 -15.91 2.40 9.34
C ALA A 210 -16.20 1.05 10.01
N SER A 211 -15.49 0.01 9.56
CA SER A 211 -15.43 -1.27 10.26
C SER A 211 -14.35 -1.26 11.35
N ASP A 212 -14.63 -1.90 12.49
CA ASP A 212 -13.64 -2.17 13.53
C ASP A 212 -12.54 -3.13 13.08
N THR A 213 -12.77 -3.86 11.97
CA THR A 213 -11.79 -4.79 11.41
C THR A 213 -10.88 -4.06 10.43
N ASN A 214 -9.59 -4.08 10.72
CA ASN A 214 -8.56 -3.55 9.83
C ASN A 214 -8.24 -4.49 8.68
N ILE A 215 -7.71 -3.92 7.60
CA ILE A 215 -7.26 -4.66 6.43
C ILE A 215 -5.92 -5.30 6.75
N SER A 216 -5.81 -6.59 6.45
CA SER A 216 -4.56 -7.33 6.54
C SER A 216 -3.99 -7.62 5.16
N SER A 217 -2.68 -7.43 4.99
CA SER A 217 -1.97 -7.71 3.75
C SER A 217 -0.93 -8.80 3.92
N ARG A 218 -0.86 -9.71 2.94
CA ARG A 218 0.18 -10.74 2.89
C ARG A 218 1.45 -10.12 2.33
N ILE A 219 2.54 -10.15 3.11
CA ILE A 219 3.81 -9.51 2.74
C ILE A 219 4.92 -10.49 2.42
N LEU A 220 4.78 -11.75 2.86
CA LEU A 220 5.59 -12.91 2.50
C LEU A 220 4.68 -14.12 2.29
N SER A 221 5.25 -15.22 1.78
CA SER A 221 4.50 -16.48 1.62
C SER A 221 3.83 -16.95 2.92
N ASN A 222 4.46 -16.72 4.07
CA ASN A 222 4.04 -17.16 5.40
C ASN A 222 3.73 -16.01 6.38
N GLU A 223 3.72 -14.75 5.92
CA GLU A 223 3.54 -13.59 6.79
C GLU A 223 2.42 -12.67 6.29
N VAL A 224 1.54 -12.31 7.23
CA VAL A 224 0.48 -11.34 7.05
C VAL A 224 0.66 -10.25 8.10
N VAL A 225 0.42 -9.01 7.71
CA VAL A 225 0.46 -7.84 8.59
C VAL A 225 -0.85 -7.08 8.50
N GLU A 226 -1.27 -6.53 9.62
CA GLU A 226 -2.32 -5.52 9.65
C GLU A 226 -1.75 -4.24 9.02
N SER A 227 -2.31 -3.86 7.87
CA SER A 227 -1.77 -2.81 7.00
C SER A 227 -2.65 -1.57 6.94
N SER A 228 -3.58 -1.43 7.90
CA SER A 228 -4.45 -0.28 8.02
C SER A 228 -4.79 -0.01 9.48
N THR A 229 -5.41 1.14 9.71
CA THR A 229 -6.13 1.44 10.93
C THR A 229 -7.54 1.91 10.58
N ASN A 230 -8.37 2.25 11.57
CA ASN A 230 -9.73 2.67 11.33
C ASN A 230 -10.17 3.84 12.22
N ALA A 231 -11.25 4.49 11.80
CA ALA A 231 -11.86 5.62 12.47
C ALA A 231 -12.56 5.26 13.80
N ASN A 232 -12.74 3.97 14.12
CA ASN A 232 -13.40 3.51 15.34
C ASN A 232 -12.41 3.32 16.50
N ALA A 233 -11.12 3.56 16.29
CA ALA A 233 -10.13 3.48 17.35
C ALA A 233 -10.41 4.51 18.46
N ALA A 234 -9.97 4.20 19.68
CA ALA A 234 -10.22 5.04 20.86
C ALA A 234 -9.79 6.49 20.66
N GLY A 235 -8.56 6.74 20.17
CA GLY A 235 -8.06 8.11 19.96
C GLY A 235 -8.91 8.95 19.00
N MET A 236 -9.52 8.33 17.99
CA MET A 236 -10.42 9.01 17.05
C MET A 236 -11.73 9.43 17.71
N ARG A 237 -12.26 8.56 18.60
CA ARG A 237 -13.47 8.83 19.37
C ARG A 237 -13.22 9.89 20.43
N ASP A 238 -12.10 9.81 21.13
CA ASP A 238 -11.70 10.78 22.15
C ASP A 238 -11.48 12.15 21.52
N PHE A 239 -10.93 12.20 20.29
CA PHE A 239 -10.82 13.44 19.52
C PHE A 239 -12.19 14.06 19.25
N ALA A 240 -13.13 13.26 18.71
CA ALA A 240 -14.47 13.73 18.39
C ALA A 240 -15.24 14.19 19.64
N LEU A 241 -15.11 13.45 20.75
CA LEU A 241 -15.71 13.78 22.03
C LEU A 241 -15.18 15.12 22.57
N ALA A 242 -13.85 15.28 22.60
CA ALA A 242 -13.22 16.53 23.04
C ALA A 242 -13.68 17.72 22.17
N ALA A 243 -13.69 17.55 20.85
CA ALA A 243 -14.13 18.58 19.92
C ALA A 243 -15.59 19.01 20.18
N VAL A 244 -16.49 18.04 20.39
CA VAL A 244 -17.91 18.30 20.66
C VAL A 244 -18.11 19.02 21.99
N ILE A 245 -17.40 18.60 23.05
CA ILE A 245 -17.40 19.31 24.33
C ILE A 245 -16.98 20.77 24.13
N GLY A 246 -15.90 21.00 23.37
CA GLY A 246 -15.40 22.34 23.10
C GLY A 246 -16.33 23.21 22.28
N ILE A 247 -16.91 22.66 21.21
CA ILE A 247 -17.78 23.40 20.29
C ILE A 247 -19.11 23.75 20.96
N GLU A 248 -19.70 22.81 21.70
CA GLU A 248 -21.08 22.91 22.17
C GLU A 248 -21.18 23.47 23.60
N LEU A 249 -20.21 23.18 24.47
CA LEU A 249 -20.33 23.50 25.90
C LEU A 249 -19.45 24.68 26.33
N LEU A 250 -18.30 24.90 25.68
CA LEU A 250 -17.32 25.89 26.15
C LEU A 250 -17.83 27.34 26.13
N ASN A 251 -18.62 27.72 25.12
CA ASN A 251 -19.23 29.06 25.00
C ASN A 251 -20.73 29.07 25.36
N SER A 252 -21.23 28.00 26.00
CA SER A 252 -22.63 27.93 26.46
C SER A 252 -22.87 28.87 27.66
N PRO A 253 -24.14 29.24 27.98
CA PRO A 253 -24.47 30.11 29.10
C PRO A 253 -24.43 29.40 30.46
N ILE A 254 -23.41 28.55 30.68
CA ILE A 254 -23.10 27.87 31.95
C ILE A 254 -22.29 28.77 32.90
N SER A 255 -22.30 28.43 34.20
CA SER A 255 -21.49 29.14 35.20
C SER A 255 -19.98 28.93 34.99
N SER A 256 -19.16 29.84 35.53
CA SER A 256 -17.69 29.78 35.48
C SER A 256 -17.14 28.46 36.05
N GLU A 257 -17.72 28.00 37.16
CA GLU A 257 -17.31 26.78 37.84
C GLU A 257 -17.59 25.55 36.97
N VAL A 258 -18.75 25.52 36.30
CA VAL A 258 -19.10 24.44 35.35
C VAL A 258 -18.19 24.50 34.13
N ARG A 259 -17.95 25.68 33.57
CA ARG A 259 -17.06 25.86 32.41
C ARG A 259 -15.65 25.37 32.69
N THR A 260 -15.13 25.65 33.88
CA THR A 260 -13.82 25.15 34.32
C THR A 260 -13.79 23.63 34.38
N ALA A 261 -14.83 22.98 34.91
CA ALA A 261 -14.94 21.52 34.95
C ALA A 261 -15.07 20.90 33.55
N VAL A 262 -15.90 21.48 32.68
CA VAL A 262 -16.06 21.10 31.27
C VAL A 262 -14.72 21.18 30.54
N ASN A 263 -14.01 22.29 30.68
CA ASN A 263 -12.72 22.48 30.02
C ASN A 263 -11.66 21.50 30.55
N ALA A 264 -11.68 21.15 31.85
CA ALA A 264 -10.80 20.12 32.39
C ALA A 264 -11.04 18.74 31.76
N LYS A 265 -12.32 18.35 31.55
CA LYS A 265 -12.68 17.13 30.83
C LYS A 265 -12.27 17.19 29.36
N ALA A 266 -12.45 18.34 28.71
CA ALA A 266 -12.02 18.54 27.32
C ALA A 266 -10.50 18.37 27.15
N ILE A 267 -9.70 18.91 28.07
CA ILE A 267 -8.24 18.71 28.13
C ILE A 267 -7.90 17.23 28.32
N GLU A 268 -8.61 16.52 29.20
CA GLU A 268 -8.41 15.09 29.43
C GLU A 268 -8.62 14.28 28.15
N TYR A 269 -9.78 14.40 27.50
CA TYR A 269 -10.08 13.67 26.26
C TYR A 269 -9.19 14.10 25.09
N ALA A 270 -8.85 15.40 24.97
CA ALA A 270 -7.90 15.86 23.95
C ALA A 270 -6.50 15.26 24.15
N GLY A 271 -6.03 15.11 25.39
CA GLY A 271 -4.77 14.42 25.70
C GLY A 271 -4.83 12.91 25.40
N GLN A 272 -5.96 12.26 25.68
CA GLN A 272 -6.21 10.86 25.29
C GLN A 272 -6.25 10.69 23.77
N ALA A 273 -6.84 11.63 23.05
CA ALA A 273 -6.87 11.67 21.59
C ALA A 273 -5.47 11.72 20.98
N VAL A 274 -4.61 12.64 21.44
CA VAL A 274 -3.20 12.73 21.02
C VAL A 274 -2.51 11.38 21.21
N THR A 275 -2.61 10.82 22.42
CA THR A 275 -1.98 9.53 22.75
C THR A 275 -2.54 8.38 21.89
N GLY A 276 -3.85 8.34 21.67
CA GLY A 276 -4.52 7.31 20.91
C GLY A 276 -4.16 7.34 19.42
N ILE A 277 -4.12 8.53 18.81
CA ILE A 277 -3.71 8.71 17.41
C ILE A 277 -2.23 8.35 17.25
N ASP A 278 -1.35 8.76 18.16
CA ASP A 278 0.07 8.38 18.13
C ASP A 278 0.28 6.88 18.29
N ASN A 279 -0.53 6.20 19.09
CA ASN A 279 -0.51 4.74 19.17
C ASN A 279 -0.87 4.09 17.83
N GLN A 280 -1.86 4.64 17.09
CA GLN A 280 -2.18 4.16 15.74
C GLN A 280 -1.02 4.40 14.76
N ARG A 281 -0.37 5.58 14.82
CA ARG A 281 0.83 5.89 14.02
C ARG A 281 1.97 4.92 14.30
N SER A 282 2.18 4.59 15.57
CA SER A 282 3.21 3.65 15.99
C SER A 282 2.94 2.24 15.45
N ASN A 283 1.69 1.77 15.56
CA ASN A 283 1.29 0.46 15.05
C ASN A 283 1.49 0.35 13.53
N LEU A 284 1.11 1.39 12.78
CA LEU A 284 1.36 1.43 11.33
C LEU A 284 2.86 1.51 11.01
N GLY A 285 3.65 2.27 11.77
CA GLY A 285 5.11 2.30 11.61
C GLY A 285 5.78 0.93 11.81
N VAL A 286 5.25 0.10 12.72
CA VAL A 286 5.68 -1.30 12.86
C VAL A 286 5.34 -2.11 11.60
N ALA A 287 4.14 -1.93 11.05
CA ALA A 287 3.73 -2.59 9.80
C ALA A 287 4.62 -2.16 8.61
N GLU A 288 4.94 -0.87 8.48
CA GLU A 288 5.86 -0.34 7.47
C GLU A 288 7.26 -0.97 7.57
N ASN A 289 7.77 -1.10 8.80
CA ASN A 289 9.05 -1.75 9.03
C ASN A 289 9.04 -3.23 8.64
N ARG A 290 7.94 -3.94 8.92
CA ARG A 290 7.77 -5.35 8.53
C ARG A 290 7.70 -5.49 7.01
N VAL A 291 6.93 -4.64 6.31
CA VAL A 291 6.88 -4.61 4.84
C VAL A 291 8.26 -4.35 4.25
N THR A 292 9.02 -3.40 4.81
CA THR A 292 10.38 -3.09 4.36
C THR A 292 11.31 -4.31 4.49
N LYS A 293 11.32 -4.96 5.66
CA LYS A 293 12.11 -6.18 5.89
C LYS A 293 11.68 -7.33 4.98
N ALA A 294 10.38 -7.51 4.75
CA ALA A 294 9.86 -8.50 3.83
C ALA A 294 10.34 -8.24 2.40
N ASN A 295 10.33 -6.99 1.93
CA ASN A 295 10.86 -6.63 0.61
C ASN A 295 12.35 -6.96 0.47
N THR A 296 13.18 -6.63 1.46
CA THR A 296 14.61 -7.02 1.44
C THR A 296 14.78 -8.55 1.37
N ALA A 297 13.95 -9.30 2.09
CA ALA A 297 13.99 -10.76 2.07
C ALA A 297 13.52 -11.35 0.72
N LEU A 298 12.47 -10.77 0.11
CA LEU A 298 11.98 -11.16 -1.21
C LEU A 298 13.03 -10.87 -2.29
N GLU A 299 13.64 -9.70 -2.27
CA GLU A 299 14.71 -9.30 -3.20
C GLU A 299 15.88 -10.28 -3.12
N SER A 300 16.35 -10.59 -1.91
CA SER A 300 17.42 -11.57 -1.70
C SER A 300 17.05 -12.97 -2.25
N GLN A 301 15.81 -13.41 -2.06
CA GLN A 301 15.35 -14.71 -2.60
C GLN A 301 15.25 -14.70 -4.12
N ILE A 302 14.72 -13.62 -4.71
CA ILE A 302 14.65 -13.43 -6.16
C ILE A 302 16.05 -13.46 -6.76
N ASP A 303 17.01 -12.75 -6.15
CA ASP A 303 18.39 -12.69 -6.63
C ASP A 303 19.09 -14.05 -6.57
N ILE A 304 18.95 -14.78 -5.46
CA ILE A 304 19.52 -16.14 -5.32
C ILE A 304 18.96 -17.08 -6.38
N ILE A 305 17.64 -17.09 -6.58
CA ILE A 305 17.01 -17.96 -7.58
C ILE A 305 17.39 -17.53 -9.00
N THR A 306 17.46 -16.22 -9.26
CA THR A 306 17.84 -15.67 -10.56
C THR A 306 19.31 -15.98 -10.90
N LEU A 307 20.21 -15.91 -9.91
CA LEU A 307 21.60 -16.31 -10.06
C LEU A 307 21.69 -17.80 -10.43
N HIS A 308 20.99 -18.66 -9.70
CA HIS A 308 20.99 -20.09 -9.98
C HIS A 308 20.35 -20.42 -11.34
N LEU A 309 19.29 -19.70 -11.73
CA LEU A 309 18.73 -19.76 -13.08
C LEU A 309 19.76 -19.37 -14.14
N GLY A 310 20.56 -18.33 -13.90
CA GLY A 310 21.67 -17.95 -14.78
C GLY A 310 22.74 -19.03 -14.92
N GLU A 311 23.07 -19.74 -13.83
CA GLU A 311 24.04 -20.84 -13.87
C GLU A 311 23.55 -22.06 -14.68
N ILE A 312 22.24 -22.34 -14.66
CA ILE A 312 21.69 -23.52 -15.35
C ILE A 312 21.24 -23.21 -16.78
N GLU A 313 20.70 -22.02 -17.03
CA GLU A 313 20.19 -21.60 -18.35
C GLU A 313 21.24 -20.85 -19.18
N GLY A 314 22.35 -20.43 -18.55
CA GLY A 314 23.38 -19.60 -19.16
C GLY A 314 24.23 -20.34 -20.18
N VAL A 315 24.65 -19.60 -21.21
CA VAL A 315 25.59 -20.06 -22.24
C VAL A 315 26.95 -19.42 -22.03
N ASP A 316 28.03 -20.19 -22.19
CA ASP A 316 29.38 -19.63 -22.31
C ASP A 316 29.49 -18.89 -23.66
N ALA A 317 29.41 -17.55 -23.60
CA ALA A 317 29.47 -16.70 -24.78
C ALA A 317 30.79 -16.84 -25.57
N TYR A 318 31.89 -17.21 -24.92
CA TYR A 318 33.18 -17.41 -25.57
C TYR A 318 33.20 -18.71 -26.37
N GLU A 319 32.70 -19.80 -25.78
CA GLU A 319 32.54 -21.08 -26.48
C GLU A 319 31.55 -20.94 -27.64
N ALA A 320 30.40 -20.31 -27.40
CA ALA A 320 29.39 -20.06 -28.43
C ALA A 320 29.93 -19.22 -29.59
N SER A 321 30.70 -18.16 -29.29
CA SER A 321 31.34 -17.33 -30.32
C SER A 321 32.38 -18.10 -31.14
N THR A 322 33.20 -18.91 -30.48
CA THR A 322 34.21 -19.75 -31.14
C THR A 322 33.56 -20.77 -32.07
N ARG A 323 32.47 -21.40 -31.62
CA ARG A 323 31.69 -22.35 -32.41
C ARG A 323 30.99 -21.67 -33.59
N MET A 324 30.42 -20.48 -33.37
CA MET A 324 29.78 -19.68 -34.43
C MET A 324 30.79 -19.32 -35.53
N GLN A 325 32.00 -18.86 -35.16
CA GLN A 325 33.05 -18.56 -36.13
C GLN A 325 33.44 -19.80 -36.94
N THR A 326 33.62 -20.94 -36.26
CA THR A 326 33.93 -22.22 -36.92
C THR A 326 32.86 -22.61 -37.94
N LEU A 327 31.57 -22.39 -37.63
CA LEU A 327 30.46 -22.67 -38.54
C LEU A 327 30.40 -21.69 -39.72
N LEU A 328 30.68 -20.41 -39.49
CA LEU A 328 30.79 -19.41 -40.55
C LEU A 328 31.90 -19.78 -41.55
N ASP A 329 33.06 -20.16 -41.05
CA ASP A 329 34.18 -20.63 -41.87
C ASP A 329 33.80 -21.89 -42.68
N GLN A 330 33.10 -22.85 -42.05
CA GLN A 330 32.60 -24.04 -42.74
C GLN A 330 31.57 -23.73 -43.83
N VAL A 331 30.70 -22.75 -43.61
CA VAL A 331 29.73 -22.28 -44.60
C VAL A 331 30.45 -21.63 -45.78
N GLU A 332 31.46 -20.78 -45.53
CA GLU A 332 32.30 -20.15 -46.56
C GLU A 332 33.06 -21.21 -47.39
N ILE A 333 33.71 -22.17 -46.73
CA ILE A 333 34.39 -23.29 -47.39
C ILE A 333 33.39 -24.11 -48.23
N SER A 334 32.19 -24.37 -47.72
CA SER A 334 31.16 -25.11 -48.45
C SER A 334 30.68 -24.37 -49.69
N TYR A 335 30.57 -23.04 -49.64
CA TYR A 335 30.26 -22.21 -50.81
C TYR A 335 31.37 -22.24 -51.85
N THR A 336 32.63 -22.09 -51.43
CA THR A 336 33.78 -22.16 -52.34
C THR A 336 33.90 -23.54 -53.00
N LEU A 337 33.67 -24.63 -52.25
CA LEU A 337 33.69 -25.99 -52.77
C LEU A 337 32.52 -26.26 -53.73
N THR A 338 31.31 -25.78 -53.41
CA THR A 338 30.13 -25.89 -54.29
C THR A 338 30.38 -25.17 -55.61
N SER A 339 30.96 -23.97 -55.58
CA SER A 339 31.37 -23.22 -56.76
C SER A 339 32.39 -24.00 -57.61
N ARG A 340 33.39 -24.62 -56.97
CA ARG A 340 34.41 -25.44 -57.63
C ARG A 340 33.83 -26.71 -58.28
N ILE A 341 32.88 -27.38 -57.62
CA ILE A 341 32.20 -28.57 -58.15
C ILE A 341 31.26 -28.21 -59.31
N GLN A 342 30.60 -27.05 -59.27
CA GLN A 342 29.82 -26.52 -60.39
C GLN A 342 30.70 -26.23 -61.62
N GLN A 343 31.94 -25.78 -61.42
CA GLN A 343 32.92 -25.56 -62.49
C GLN A 343 33.52 -26.86 -63.07
N LEU A 344 33.50 -27.97 -62.33
CA LEU A 344 33.92 -29.31 -62.77
C LEU A 344 32.87 -30.03 -63.63
N SER A 345 31.84 -29.31 -64.10
CA SER A 345 30.83 -29.84 -65.03
C SER A 345 31.48 -30.51 -66.25
N LEU A 346 30.99 -31.71 -66.59
CA LEU A 346 31.44 -32.52 -67.73
C LEU A 346 31.41 -31.76 -69.08
N MET A 347 30.63 -30.67 -69.15
CA MET A 347 30.55 -29.75 -70.28
C MET A 347 31.82 -28.93 -70.55
N ASN A 348 32.75 -28.85 -69.59
CA ASN A 348 34.06 -28.19 -69.80
C ASN A 348 35.15 -29.15 -70.31
N TYR A 349 34.85 -30.46 -70.40
CA TYR A 349 35.79 -31.52 -70.82
C TYR A 349 35.28 -32.34 -72.02
N LEU A 350 34.19 -31.91 -72.66
CA LEU A 350 33.70 -32.39 -73.97
C LEU A 350 33.86 -31.27 -75.00
#